data_AF-A0A1F8TTV3-F1
#
_entry.id   AF-A0A1F8TTV3-F1
#
_cell.length_a   1.000
_cell.length_b   1.000
_cell.length_c   1.000
_cell.angle_alpha   90.00
_cell.angle_beta   90.00
_cell.angle_gamma   90.00
#
_symmetry.space_group_name_H-M   'P 1'
#
loop_
_entity.id
_entity.type
_entity.pdbx_description
1 polymer ?
#
loop_
_entity_poly.entity_id
_entity_poly.type
_entity_poly.pdbx_seq_one_letter_code
_entity_poly.pdbx_strand_id
1 'polypeptide(L)'
;MLQRLKDDFHLSMITLVGLIASCTLLPYALYRLATGSYLVGVVDLLMIAVSTLSVWMAWRTGDTEKPGFLMATVFCFGAVLVCMKLGQDVLFWIYPLMVFIFFLVAPIKALLLLLLMVCAIVSLHFAEQSTIFNNGFQLLAFITTTLITSIFAYIFAYRTHLQRQELRRLATTDPLTGAATRHSLTDELTYAIQQYQQKGVISGLMLLDLDHFKRINDNFGHHAGDQILSQLVPLLKQMIRQQDSVFRYGGEEFVLLIK
;
A
#
# COMPACT_ATOMS: atom_id res chain seq x y z
N MET A 1 1.62 12.10 -13.52
CA MET A 1 1.89 10.66 -13.27
C MET A 1 2.92 10.46 -12.17
N LEU A 2 4.16 10.94 -12.32
CA LEU A 2 5.23 10.77 -11.33
C LEU A 2 4.93 11.37 -9.94
N GLN A 3 4.20 12.49 -9.88
CA GLN A 3 3.84 13.14 -8.61
C GLN A 3 2.87 12.27 -7.78
N ARG A 4 1.85 11.68 -8.41
CA ARG A 4 0.92 10.74 -7.75
C ARG A 4 1.62 9.51 -7.17
N LEU A 5 2.66 9.00 -7.85
CA LEU A 5 3.50 7.89 -7.34
C LEU A 5 4.40 8.30 -6.16
N LYS A 6 4.74 9.58 -6.06
CA LYS A 6 5.53 10.11 -4.95
C LYS A 6 4.68 10.22 -3.68
N ASP A 7 3.41 10.58 -3.86
CA ASP A 7 2.49 10.89 -2.76
C ASP A 7 1.76 9.63 -2.25
N ASP A 8 1.49 8.65 -3.13
CA ASP A 8 0.87 7.36 -2.77
C ASP A 8 1.89 6.21 -2.80
N PHE A 9 2.41 5.87 -1.63
CA PHE A 9 3.37 4.79 -1.47
C PHE A 9 2.83 3.42 -1.90
N HIS A 10 1.55 3.11 -1.65
CA HIS A 10 1.01 1.79 -1.98
C HIS A 10 0.79 1.65 -3.49
N LEU A 11 0.30 2.70 -4.14
CA LEU A 11 0.20 2.76 -5.60
C LEU A 11 1.58 2.65 -6.26
N SER A 12 2.58 3.29 -5.65
CA SER A 12 3.98 3.21 -6.08
C SER A 12 4.53 1.79 -6.00
N MET A 13 4.32 1.10 -4.87
CA MET A 13 4.76 -0.27 -4.69
C MET A 13 4.07 -1.23 -5.66
N ILE A 14 2.75 -1.15 -5.83
CA ILE A 14 2.01 -2.00 -6.80
C ILE A 14 2.51 -1.77 -8.22
N THR A 15 2.70 -0.50 -8.61
CA THR A 15 3.19 -0.17 -9.96
C THR A 15 4.60 -0.68 -10.18
N LEU A 16 5.49 -0.51 -9.20
CA LEU A 16 6.89 -0.97 -9.26
C LEU A 16 6.97 -2.50 -9.33
N VAL A 17 6.30 -3.20 -8.41
CA VAL A 17 6.28 -4.67 -8.37
C VAL A 17 5.66 -5.22 -9.65
N GLY A 18 4.57 -4.62 -10.14
CA GLY A 18 3.94 -5.07 -11.37
C GLY A 18 4.80 -4.88 -12.62
N LEU A 19 5.50 -3.75 -12.70
CA LEU A 19 6.44 -3.50 -13.79
C LEU A 19 7.64 -4.45 -13.73
N ILE A 20 8.25 -4.64 -12.56
CA ILE A 20 9.36 -5.57 -12.37
C ILE A 20 8.92 -6.99 -12.73
N ALA A 21 7.79 -7.46 -12.19
CA ALA A 21 7.28 -8.80 -12.47
C ALA A 21 6.97 -9.00 -13.95
N SER A 22 6.39 -8.01 -14.62
CA SER A 22 6.10 -8.10 -16.05
C SER A 22 7.38 -8.15 -16.89
N CYS A 23 8.36 -7.30 -16.59
CA CYS A 23 9.64 -7.26 -17.29
C CYS A 23 10.48 -8.53 -17.06
N THR A 24 10.44 -9.12 -15.86
CA THR A 24 11.19 -10.33 -15.56
C THR A 24 10.51 -11.58 -16.08
N LEU A 25 9.19 -11.74 -15.93
CA LEU A 25 8.47 -12.95 -16.32
C LEU A 25 8.27 -13.06 -17.84
N LEU A 26 8.13 -11.96 -18.57
CA LEU A 26 7.80 -12.00 -20.00
C LEU A 26 8.85 -12.76 -20.85
N PRO A 27 10.18 -12.53 -20.70
CA PRO A 27 11.18 -13.33 -21.40
C PRO A 27 11.08 -14.83 -21.09
N TYR A 28 10.84 -15.21 -19.83
CA TYR A 28 10.68 -16.61 -19.44
C TYR A 28 9.41 -17.23 -20.02
N ALA A 29 8.30 -16.49 -20.04
CA ALA A 29 7.06 -16.94 -20.63
C ALA A 29 7.24 -17.25 -22.13
N LEU A 30 7.86 -16.33 -22.88
CA LEU A 30 8.15 -16.51 -24.30
C LEU A 30 9.12 -17.68 -24.54
N TYR A 31 10.18 -17.79 -23.73
CA TYR A 31 11.13 -18.90 -23.81
C TYR A 31 10.46 -20.26 -23.56
N ARG A 32 9.60 -20.36 -22.53
CA ARG A 32 8.87 -21.59 -22.18
C ARG A 32 7.87 -22.00 -23.26
N LEU A 33 7.18 -21.02 -23.87
CA LEU A 33 6.30 -21.28 -25.00
C LEU A 33 7.07 -21.74 -26.25
N ALA A 34 8.23 -21.15 -26.53
CA ALA A 34 9.08 -21.53 -27.66
C ALA A 34 9.71 -22.92 -27.50
N THR A 35 9.98 -23.34 -26.26
CA THR A 35 10.58 -24.64 -25.92
C THR A 35 9.54 -25.75 -25.68
N GLY A 36 8.25 -25.47 -25.89
CA GLY A 36 7.17 -26.46 -25.80
C GLY A 36 6.60 -26.69 -24.38
N SER A 37 7.02 -25.91 -23.38
CA SER A 37 6.46 -25.94 -22.01
C SER A 37 5.20 -25.09 -21.91
N TYR A 38 4.16 -25.47 -22.65
CA TYR A 38 2.94 -24.64 -22.83
C TYR A 38 2.21 -24.32 -21.53
N LEU A 39 2.02 -25.30 -20.64
CA LEU A 39 1.27 -25.09 -19.39
C LEU A 39 1.94 -24.02 -18.52
N VAL A 40 3.25 -24.12 -18.33
CA VAL A 40 4.01 -23.19 -17.49
C VAL A 40 4.07 -21.80 -18.15
N GLY A 41 4.28 -21.74 -19.47
CA GLY A 41 4.27 -20.49 -20.21
C GLY A 41 2.91 -19.76 -20.14
N VAL A 42 1.79 -20.50 -20.16
CA VAL A 42 0.44 -19.92 -19.97
C VAL A 42 0.27 -19.38 -18.55
N VAL A 43 0.75 -20.09 -17.52
CA VAL A 43 0.73 -19.59 -16.14
C VAL A 43 1.51 -18.29 -16.00
N ASP A 44 2.71 -18.20 -16.59
CA ASP A 44 3.52 -16.97 -16.57
C ASP A 44 2.78 -15.81 -17.27
N LEU A 45 2.17 -16.05 -18.43
CA LEU A 45 1.36 -15.05 -19.13
C LEU A 45 0.15 -14.59 -18.32
N LEU A 46 -0.52 -15.51 -17.61
CA LEU A 46 -1.64 -15.17 -16.72
C LEU A 46 -1.18 -14.30 -15.55
N MET A 47 -0.01 -14.59 -14.96
CA MET A 47 0.58 -13.76 -13.90
C MET A 47 0.87 -12.34 -14.42
N ILE A 48 1.41 -12.20 -15.63
CA ILE A 48 1.67 -10.90 -16.26
C ILE A 48 0.35 -10.15 -16.56
N ALA A 49 -0.66 -10.84 -17.09
CA ALA A 49 -1.97 -10.26 -17.38
C ALA A 49 -2.66 -9.74 -16.11
N VAL A 50 -2.64 -10.52 -15.03
CA VAL A 50 -3.19 -10.10 -13.74
C VAL A 50 -2.38 -8.96 -13.14
N SER A 51 -1.05 -8.99 -13.25
CA SER A 51 -0.20 -7.91 -12.75
C SER A 51 -0.51 -6.58 -13.45
N THR A 52 -0.58 -6.58 -14.78
CA THR A 52 -0.91 -5.39 -15.57
C THR A 52 -2.33 -4.89 -15.29
N LEU A 53 -3.31 -5.81 -15.17
CA LEU A 53 -4.67 -5.48 -14.78
C LEU A 53 -4.73 -4.87 -13.37
N SER A 54 -4.01 -5.43 -12.40
CA SER A 54 -3.99 -4.93 -11.03
C SER A 54 -3.40 -3.52 -10.95
N VAL A 55 -2.32 -3.25 -11.70
CA VAL A 55 -1.76 -1.90 -11.80
C VAL A 55 -2.79 -0.95 -12.43
N TRP A 56 -3.39 -1.33 -13.56
CA TRP A 56 -4.40 -0.50 -14.22
C TRP A 56 -5.61 -0.20 -13.31
N MET A 57 -6.11 -1.20 -12.59
CA MET A 57 -7.20 -1.03 -11.62
C MET A 57 -6.81 -0.06 -10.52
N ALA A 58 -5.64 -0.22 -9.91
CA ALA A 58 -5.16 0.66 -8.85
C ALA A 58 -5.07 2.13 -9.30
N TRP A 59 -4.59 2.37 -10.53
CA TRP A 59 -4.53 3.72 -11.11
C TRP A 59 -5.90 4.34 -11.37
N ARG A 60 -6.88 3.51 -11.78
CA ARG A 60 -8.23 3.95 -12.16
C ARG A 60 -9.13 4.18 -10.95
N THR A 61 -9.12 3.27 -9.97
CA THR A 61 -10.03 3.32 -8.82
C THR A 61 -9.43 4.04 -7.63
N GLY A 62 -8.10 4.15 -7.55
CA GLY A 62 -7.40 4.61 -6.33
C GLY A 62 -7.38 3.58 -5.20
N ASP A 63 -8.03 2.41 -5.37
CA ASP A 63 -7.99 1.30 -4.41
C ASP A 63 -6.78 0.41 -4.73
N THR A 64 -5.81 0.37 -3.82
CA THR A 64 -4.61 -0.47 -3.95
C THR A 64 -4.75 -1.81 -3.23
N GLU A 65 -5.69 -1.95 -2.29
CA GLU A 65 -5.75 -3.14 -1.44
C GLU A 65 -6.26 -4.36 -2.22
N LYS A 66 -7.39 -4.22 -2.93
CA LYS A 66 -7.98 -5.33 -3.68
C LYS A 66 -7.09 -5.78 -4.86
N PRO A 67 -6.55 -4.88 -5.70
CA PRO A 67 -5.67 -5.30 -6.80
C PRO A 67 -4.37 -5.94 -6.31
N GLY A 68 -3.81 -5.44 -5.19
CA GLY A 68 -2.64 -6.02 -4.55
C GLY A 68 -2.88 -7.43 -4.04
N PHE A 69 -4.02 -7.66 -3.36
CA PHE A 69 -4.41 -8.99 -2.87
C PHE A 69 -4.66 -10.00 -4.00
N LEU A 70 -5.34 -9.57 -5.06
CA LEU A 70 -5.56 -10.38 -6.26
C LEU A 70 -4.22 -10.81 -6.89
N MET A 71 -3.32 -9.83 -7.09
CA MET A 71 -2.01 -10.07 -7.67
C MET A 71 -1.19 -11.06 -6.82
N ALA A 72 -1.13 -10.84 -5.50
CA ALA A 72 -0.40 -11.72 -4.57
C ALA A 72 -0.94 -13.15 -4.58
N THR A 73 -2.27 -13.32 -4.60
CA THR A 73 -2.91 -14.65 -4.61
C THR A 73 -2.59 -15.41 -5.89
N VAL A 74 -2.70 -14.75 -7.05
CA VAL A 74 -2.37 -15.35 -8.35
C VAL A 74 -0.89 -15.70 -8.43
N PHE A 75 -0.01 -14.87 -7.86
CA PHE A 75 1.42 -15.16 -7.85
C PHE A 75 1.78 -16.34 -6.95
N CYS A 76 1.18 -16.44 -5.75
CA CYS A 76 1.35 -17.61 -4.88
C CYS A 76 0.89 -18.89 -5.58
N PHE A 77 -0.31 -18.89 -6.18
CA PHE A 77 -0.85 -20.06 -6.86
C PHE A 77 -0.01 -20.42 -8.10
N GLY A 78 0.39 -19.42 -8.89
CA GLY A 78 1.29 -19.60 -10.02
C GLY A 78 2.63 -20.21 -9.59
N ALA A 79 3.23 -19.72 -8.50
CA ALA A 79 4.49 -20.28 -7.98
C ALA A 79 4.37 -21.76 -7.61
N VAL A 80 3.25 -22.18 -6.99
CA VAL A 80 2.99 -23.60 -6.69
C VAL A 80 2.92 -24.43 -7.98
N LEU A 81 2.15 -23.99 -8.97
CA LEU A 81 1.99 -24.70 -10.25
C LEU A 81 3.30 -24.81 -11.04
N VAL A 82 4.06 -23.72 -11.09
CA VAL A 82 5.35 -23.65 -11.77
C VAL A 82 6.35 -24.58 -11.06
N CYS A 83 6.32 -24.62 -9.72
CA CYS A 83 7.14 -25.51 -8.90
C CYS A 83 6.84 -26.99 -9.13
N MET A 84 5.55 -27.37 -9.31
CA MET A 84 5.18 -28.74 -9.67
C MET A 84 5.79 -29.22 -10.99
N LYS A 85 6.02 -28.32 -11.95
CA LYS A 85 6.49 -28.69 -13.31
C LYS A 85 7.99 -28.56 -13.51
N LEU A 86 8.62 -27.57 -12.90
CA LEU A 86 10.03 -27.25 -13.09
C LEU A 86 10.91 -27.63 -11.89
N GLY A 87 10.31 -28.10 -10.79
CA GLY A 87 11.03 -28.58 -9.62
C GLY A 87 11.94 -27.51 -9.00
N GLN A 88 13.21 -27.86 -8.80
CA GLN A 88 14.18 -27.08 -8.04
C GLN A 88 14.51 -25.69 -8.62
N ASP A 89 14.46 -25.51 -9.95
CA ASP A 89 14.91 -24.28 -10.61
C ASP A 89 14.03 -23.07 -10.25
N VAL A 90 12.82 -23.33 -9.79
CA VAL A 90 11.82 -22.33 -9.40
C VAL A 90 12.08 -21.79 -8.00
N LEU A 91 12.77 -22.54 -7.14
CA LEU A 91 12.96 -22.19 -5.72
C LEU A 91 13.65 -20.84 -5.55
N PHE A 92 14.56 -20.48 -6.46
CA PHE A 92 15.24 -19.18 -6.43
C PHE A 92 14.28 -18.00 -6.64
N TRP A 93 13.19 -18.19 -7.38
CA TRP A 93 12.20 -17.16 -7.67
C TRP A 93 11.17 -16.98 -6.56
N ILE A 94 11.05 -17.98 -5.67
CA ILE A 94 10.14 -17.91 -4.53
C ILE A 94 10.61 -16.86 -3.51
N TYR A 95 11.92 -16.67 -3.32
CA TYR A 95 12.41 -15.71 -2.31
C TYR A 95 12.09 -14.24 -2.64
N PRO A 96 12.35 -13.74 -3.86
CA PRO A 96 11.91 -12.39 -4.24
C PRO A 96 10.39 -12.25 -4.18
N LEU A 97 9.65 -13.29 -4.61
CA LEU A 97 8.20 -13.31 -4.54
C LEU A 97 7.69 -13.13 -3.10
N MET A 98 8.30 -13.81 -2.13
CA MET A 98 7.94 -13.68 -0.71
C MET A 98 8.03 -12.23 -0.25
N VAL A 99 9.13 -11.56 -0.57
CA VAL A 99 9.35 -10.16 -0.20
C VAL A 99 8.32 -9.26 -0.88
N PHE A 100 8.04 -9.46 -2.17
CA PHE A 100 7.05 -8.67 -2.91
C PHE A 100 5.63 -8.80 -2.35
N ILE A 101 5.22 -9.97 -1.86
CA ILE A 101 3.90 -10.17 -1.27
C ILE A 101 3.69 -9.26 -0.04
N PHE A 102 4.73 -9.01 0.77
CA PHE A 102 4.67 -8.08 1.90
C PHE A 102 4.56 -6.61 1.50
N PHE A 103 4.92 -6.25 0.26
CA PHE A 103 4.71 -4.91 -0.29
C PHE A 103 3.32 -4.72 -0.90
N LEU A 104 2.70 -5.81 -1.35
CA LEU A 104 1.38 -5.78 -2.01
C LEU A 104 0.22 -5.85 -1.03
N VAL A 105 0.37 -6.54 0.10
CA VAL A 105 -0.72 -6.86 1.02
C VAL A 105 -0.33 -6.60 2.47
N ALA A 106 -1.30 -6.32 3.33
CA ALA A 106 -1.11 -6.17 4.77
C ALA A 106 -0.34 -7.38 5.38
N PRO A 107 0.56 -7.16 6.36
CA PRO A 107 1.51 -8.17 6.84
C PRO A 107 0.88 -9.51 7.27
N ILE A 108 -0.29 -9.46 7.92
CA ILE A 108 -0.99 -10.67 8.38
C ILE A 108 -1.54 -11.47 7.20
N LYS A 109 -2.17 -10.80 6.22
CA LYS A 109 -2.70 -11.44 5.01
C LYS A 109 -1.56 -12.04 4.16
N ALA A 110 -0.44 -11.32 4.05
CA ALA A 110 0.77 -11.80 3.40
C ALA A 110 1.30 -13.10 4.06
N LEU A 111 1.40 -13.12 5.40
CA LEU A 111 1.85 -14.29 6.14
C LEU A 111 0.94 -15.51 5.90
N LEU A 112 -0.38 -15.32 5.89
CA LEU A 112 -1.33 -16.40 5.62
C LEU A 112 -1.19 -16.95 4.19
N LEU A 113 -1.08 -16.08 3.18
CA LEU A 113 -0.86 -16.49 1.79
C LEU A 113 0.45 -17.27 1.62
N LEU A 114 1.52 -16.81 2.28
CA LEU A 114 2.82 -17.46 2.24
C LEU A 114 2.81 -18.81 2.96
N LEU A 115 2.16 -18.89 4.13
CA LEU A 115 1.99 -20.15 4.85
C LEU A 115 1.26 -21.18 3.99
N LEU A 116 0.15 -20.77 3.35
CA LEU A 116 -0.62 -21.63 2.45
C LEU A 116 0.23 -22.11 1.25
N MET A 117 0.98 -21.21 0.63
CA MET A 117 1.89 -21.53 -0.48
C MET A 117 2.97 -22.53 -0.06
N VAL A 118 3.61 -22.31 1.09
CA VAL A 118 4.68 -23.19 1.61
C VAL A 118 4.12 -24.55 1.99
N CYS A 119 2.98 -24.60 2.68
CA CYS A 119 2.29 -25.85 3.00
C CYS A 119 1.94 -26.61 1.71
N ALA A 120 1.43 -25.93 0.69
CA ALA A 120 1.13 -26.58 -0.60
C ALA A 120 2.39 -27.18 -1.25
N ILE A 121 3.50 -26.44 -1.32
CA ILE A 121 4.77 -26.94 -1.90
C ILE A 121 5.31 -28.14 -1.12
N VAL A 122 5.30 -28.06 0.21
CA VAL A 122 5.77 -29.15 1.09
C VAL A 122 4.86 -30.37 0.96
N SER A 123 3.54 -30.20 0.95
CA SER A 123 2.59 -31.29 0.75
C SER A 123 2.76 -31.97 -0.61
N LEU A 124 3.01 -31.20 -1.68
CA LEU A 124 3.26 -31.74 -3.02
C LEU A 124 4.56 -32.56 -3.09
N HIS A 125 5.60 -32.13 -2.36
CA HIS A 125 6.84 -32.90 -2.26
C HIS A 125 6.61 -34.29 -1.67
N PHE A 126 5.81 -34.38 -0.60
CA PHE A 126 5.50 -35.66 0.05
C PHE A 126 4.47 -36.50 -0.71
N ALA A 127 3.50 -35.88 -1.37
CA ALA A 127 2.40 -36.58 -2.02
C ALA A 127 2.81 -37.26 -3.33
N GLU A 128 3.63 -36.61 -4.15
CA GLU A 128 3.96 -37.10 -5.49
C GLU A 128 5.33 -37.81 -5.58
N GLN A 129 6.05 -38.01 -4.45
CA GLN A 129 7.48 -38.35 -4.48
C GLN A 129 8.24 -37.42 -5.44
N SER A 130 7.79 -36.16 -5.52
CA SER A 130 8.19 -35.24 -6.57
C SER A 130 9.61 -34.72 -6.32
N THR A 131 10.39 -34.63 -7.39
CA THR A 131 11.77 -34.12 -7.45
C THR A 131 11.86 -32.60 -7.23
N ILE A 132 10.94 -32.00 -6.46
CA ILE A 132 10.98 -30.58 -6.10
C ILE A 132 12.24 -30.31 -5.27
N PHE A 133 12.49 -31.18 -4.30
CA PHE A 133 13.71 -31.17 -3.48
C PHE A 133 14.44 -32.48 -3.71
N ASN A 134 15.73 -32.42 -4.03
CA ASN A 134 16.54 -33.61 -4.30
C ASN A 134 16.87 -34.35 -3.00
N ASN A 135 17.10 -33.61 -1.92
CA ASN A 135 17.57 -34.13 -0.64
C ASN A 135 16.79 -33.51 0.52
N GLY A 136 16.68 -34.23 1.65
CA GLY A 136 16.07 -33.70 2.87
C GLY A 136 16.75 -32.44 3.40
N PHE A 137 18.05 -32.27 3.14
CA PHE A 137 18.77 -31.03 3.44
C PHE A 137 18.21 -29.82 2.67
N GLN A 138 17.85 -29.99 1.39
CA GLN A 138 17.31 -28.91 0.58
C GLN A 138 15.90 -28.50 1.04
N LEU A 139 15.08 -29.47 1.45
CA LEU A 139 13.77 -29.20 2.07
C LEU A 139 13.94 -28.42 3.39
N LEU A 140 14.85 -28.85 4.27
CA LEU A 140 15.16 -28.14 5.51
C LEU A 140 15.69 -26.73 5.24
N ALA A 141 16.59 -26.56 4.27
CA ALA A 141 17.10 -25.27 3.86
C ALA A 141 15.98 -24.36 3.35
N PHE A 142 15.05 -24.88 2.53
CA PHE A 142 13.90 -24.14 2.05
C PHE A 142 12.98 -23.69 3.19
N ILE A 143 12.63 -24.59 4.13
CA ILE A 143 11.77 -24.25 5.26
C ILE A 143 12.43 -23.20 6.17
N THR A 144 13.71 -23.40 6.51
CA THR A 144 14.45 -22.48 7.39
C THR A 144 14.62 -21.11 6.77
N THR A 145 15.07 -21.03 5.51
CA THR A 145 15.24 -19.75 4.79
C THR A 145 13.90 -19.05 4.58
N THR A 146 12.84 -19.77 4.24
CA THR A 146 11.49 -19.21 4.11
C THR A 146 10.99 -18.62 5.41
N LEU A 147 11.19 -19.33 6.53
CA LEU A 147 10.78 -18.87 7.86
C LEU A 147 11.57 -17.62 8.26
N ILE A 148 12.89 -17.63 8.09
CA ILE A 148 13.76 -16.48 8.36
C ILE A 148 13.35 -15.27 7.52
N THR A 149 13.24 -15.43 6.20
CA THR A 149 12.86 -14.36 5.28
C THR A 149 11.47 -13.81 5.62
N SER A 150 10.50 -14.67 5.94
CA SER A 150 9.15 -14.24 6.29
C SER A 150 9.11 -13.46 7.61
N ILE A 151 9.88 -13.88 8.62
CA ILE A 151 9.98 -13.17 9.91
C ILE A 151 10.61 -11.79 9.71
N PHE A 152 11.73 -11.69 9.00
CA PHE A 152 12.38 -10.41 8.73
C PHE A 152 11.49 -9.48 7.91
N ALA A 153 10.87 -9.99 6.85
CA ALA A 153 9.95 -9.22 6.02
C ALA A 153 8.72 -8.74 6.82
N TYR A 154 8.15 -9.59 7.68
CA TYR A 154 7.05 -9.20 8.56
C TYR A 154 7.45 -8.09 9.54
N ILE A 155 8.58 -8.25 10.24
CA ILE A 155 9.07 -7.24 11.19
C ILE A 155 9.30 -5.90 10.48
N PHE A 156 9.95 -5.93 9.32
CA PHE A 156 10.21 -4.73 8.53
C PHE A 156 8.91 -4.06 8.07
N ALA A 157 7.97 -4.83 7.50
CA ALA A 157 6.69 -4.31 7.03
C ALA A 157 5.85 -3.73 8.18
N TYR A 158 5.82 -4.41 9.33
CA TYR A 158 5.10 -3.97 10.52
C TYR A 158 5.71 -2.69 11.11
N ARG A 159 7.03 -2.64 11.30
CA ARG A 159 7.71 -1.43 11.81
C ARG A 159 7.54 -0.24 10.87
N THR A 160 7.68 -0.46 9.57
CA THR A 160 7.47 0.59 8.56
C THR A 160 6.05 1.13 8.62
N HIS A 161 5.05 0.26 8.83
CA HIS A 161 3.67 0.68 8.98
C HIS A 161 3.46 1.53 10.24
N LEU A 162 3.97 1.09 11.39
CA LEU A 162 3.89 1.84 12.64
C LEU A 162 4.60 3.19 12.56
N GLN A 163 5.81 3.24 12.00
CA GLN A 163 6.55 4.49 11.84
C GLN A 163 5.80 5.49 10.96
N ARG A 164 5.15 5.03 9.90
CA ARG A 164 4.31 5.91 9.06
C ARG A 164 3.10 6.43 9.81
N GLN A 165 2.45 5.59 10.62
CA GLN A 165 1.34 6.04 11.45
C GLN A 165 1.79 7.10 12.45
N GLU A 166 2.93 6.89 13.10
CA GLU A 166 3.48 7.85 14.05
C GLU A 166 3.93 9.14 13.37
N LEU A 167 4.58 9.07 12.20
CA LEU A 167 4.91 10.26 11.41
C LEU A 167 3.66 11.04 10.99
N ARG A 168 2.59 10.33 10.58
CA ARG A 168 1.30 10.98 10.28
C ARG A 168 0.68 11.62 11.52
N ARG A 169 0.83 11.00 12.69
CA ARG A 169 0.36 11.54 13.96
C ARG A 169 1.14 12.80 14.35
N LEU A 170 2.47 12.79 14.20
CA LEU A 170 3.34 13.92 14.50
C LEU A 170 3.26 15.04 13.47
N ALA A 171 2.64 14.80 12.30
CA ALA A 171 2.42 15.83 11.31
C ALA A 171 1.43 16.88 11.85
N THR A 172 1.92 18.10 12.08
CA THR A 172 1.11 19.22 12.56
C THR A 172 0.40 19.96 11.44
N THR A 173 0.76 19.69 10.18
CA THR A 173 0.18 20.32 9.00
C THR A 173 -0.38 19.29 8.02
N ASP A 174 -1.53 19.62 7.42
CA ASP A 174 -2.16 18.85 6.37
C ASP A 174 -1.39 19.06 5.06
N PRO A 175 -0.91 17.98 4.40
CA PRO A 175 -0.04 18.11 3.23
C PRO A 175 -0.76 18.65 1.99
N LEU A 176 -2.09 18.50 1.88
CA LEU A 176 -2.85 18.97 0.73
C LEU A 176 -3.10 20.48 0.79
N THR A 177 -3.47 20.97 1.98
CA THR A 177 -3.98 22.34 2.15
C THR A 177 -3.02 23.27 2.88
N GLY A 178 -2.06 22.73 3.61
CA GLY A 178 -1.16 23.51 4.47
C GLY A 178 -1.85 24.12 5.69
N ALA A 179 -3.09 23.73 6.00
CA ALA A 179 -3.72 24.01 7.30
C ALA A 179 -3.09 23.15 8.39
N ALA A 180 -3.28 23.52 9.65
CA ALA A 180 -2.89 22.67 10.76
C ALA A 180 -3.79 21.40 10.80
N THR A 181 -3.29 20.29 11.32
CA THR A 181 -4.08 19.05 11.39
C THR A 181 -5.08 19.11 12.54
N ARG A 182 -6.11 18.25 12.47
CA ARG A 182 -7.01 17.98 13.60
C ARG A 182 -6.26 17.65 14.90
N HIS A 183 -5.08 17.02 14.81
CA HIS A 183 -4.28 16.75 15.99
C HIS A 183 -3.81 18.05 16.66
N SER A 184 -3.21 18.96 15.88
CA SER A 184 -2.78 20.28 16.36
C SER A 184 -3.93 21.15 16.89
N LEU A 185 -5.15 20.99 16.38
CA LEU A 185 -6.33 21.66 16.94
C LEU A 185 -6.54 21.30 18.41
N THR A 186 -6.33 20.03 18.78
CA THR A 186 -6.57 19.56 20.16
C THR A 186 -5.58 20.21 21.13
N ASP A 187 -4.33 20.36 20.71
CA ASP A 187 -3.29 21.02 21.48
C ASP A 187 -3.57 22.52 21.62
N GLU A 188 -3.97 23.19 20.52
CA GLU A 188 -4.31 24.62 20.54
C GLU A 188 -5.57 24.92 21.36
N LEU A 189 -6.59 24.06 21.33
CA LEU A 189 -7.78 24.19 22.18
C LEU A 189 -7.43 24.06 23.66
N THR A 190 -6.56 23.10 24.00
CA THR A 190 -6.09 22.92 25.38
C THR A 190 -5.36 24.18 25.86
N TYR A 191 -4.51 24.76 25.01
CA TYR A 191 -3.83 26.02 25.31
C TYR A 191 -4.80 27.20 25.46
N ALA A 192 -5.80 27.33 24.58
CA ALA A 192 -6.80 28.38 24.65
C ALA A 192 -7.62 28.32 25.95
N ILE A 193 -8.03 27.13 26.37
CA ILE A 193 -8.72 26.90 27.65
C ILE A 193 -7.84 27.34 28.83
N GLN A 194 -6.55 27.01 28.81
CA GLN A 194 -5.61 27.45 29.85
C GLN A 194 -5.42 28.98 29.85
N GLN A 195 -5.34 29.63 28.69
CA GLN A 195 -5.25 31.09 28.61
C GLN A 195 -6.50 31.78 29.15
N TYR A 196 -7.70 31.22 28.90
CA TYR A 196 -8.92 31.71 29.52
C TYR A 196 -8.87 31.60 31.05
N GLN A 197 -8.48 30.44 31.58
CA GLN A 197 -8.39 30.21 33.03
C GLN A 197 -7.37 31.11 33.73
N GLN A 198 -6.23 31.41 33.08
CA GLN A 198 -5.14 32.19 33.67
C GLN A 198 -5.29 33.70 33.49
N LYS A 199 -5.80 34.14 32.33
CA LYS A 199 -5.76 35.55 31.90
C LYS A 199 -7.10 36.09 31.45
N GLY A 200 -8.16 35.28 31.41
CA GLY A 200 -9.48 35.68 30.91
C GLY A 200 -9.52 35.94 29.41
N VAL A 201 -8.54 35.44 28.64
CA VAL A 201 -8.53 35.59 27.18
C VAL A 201 -9.63 34.71 26.57
N ILE A 202 -10.57 35.32 25.86
CA ILE A 202 -11.70 34.64 25.23
C ILE A 202 -11.30 34.25 23.81
N SER A 203 -11.48 32.98 23.44
CA SER A 203 -11.30 32.48 22.08
C SER A 203 -12.63 32.02 21.47
N GLY A 204 -12.78 32.18 20.16
CA GLY A 204 -13.92 31.71 19.38
C GLY A 204 -13.57 30.49 18.54
N LEU A 205 -14.54 29.59 18.34
CA LEU A 205 -14.38 28.42 17.48
C LEU A 205 -15.44 28.48 16.37
N MET A 206 -15.01 28.29 15.12
CA MET A 206 -15.90 28.21 13.97
C MET A 206 -15.63 26.92 13.22
N LEU A 207 -16.69 26.13 12.99
CA LEU A 207 -16.66 24.95 12.14
C LEU A 207 -17.23 25.33 10.76
N LEU A 208 -16.52 24.97 9.72
CA LEU A 208 -16.86 25.20 8.32
C LEU A 208 -16.94 23.85 7.60
N ASP A 209 -17.95 23.67 6.76
CA ASP A 209 -18.12 22.52 5.88
C ASP A 209 -18.34 23.03 4.45
N LEU A 210 -17.78 22.35 3.44
CA LEU A 210 -17.94 22.76 2.05
C LEU A 210 -19.21 22.14 1.46
N ASP A 211 -20.21 22.99 1.25
CA ASP A 211 -21.47 22.58 0.64
C ASP A 211 -21.28 21.87 -0.71
N HIS A 212 -21.93 20.71 -0.83
CA HIS A 212 -21.96 19.90 -2.06
C HIS A 212 -20.59 19.46 -2.60
N PHE A 213 -19.55 19.38 -1.76
CA PHE A 213 -18.20 18.98 -2.20
C PHE A 213 -18.17 17.61 -2.90
N LYS A 214 -18.94 16.64 -2.41
CA LYS A 214 -19.10 15.33 -3.06
C LYS A 214 -19.54 15.44 -4.52
N ARG A 215 -20.49 16.33 -4.84
CA ARG A 215 -20.98 16.54 -6.21
C ARG A 215 -19.88 17.09 -7.12
N ILE A 216 -18.95 17.87 -6.58
CA ILE A 216 -17.78 18.35 -7.34
C ILE A 216 -16.86 17.17 -7.67
N ASN A 217 -16.55 16.34 -6.68
CA ASN A 217 -15.75 15.13 -6.89
C ASN A 217 -16.38 14.19 -7.91
N ASP A 218 -17.70 14.01 -7.86
CA ASP A 218 -18.42 13.11 -8.76
C ASP A 218 -18.43 13.62 -10.22
N ASN A 219 -18.54 14.94 -10.43
CA ASN A 219 -18.63 15.53 -11.77
C ASN A 219 -17.27 15.85 -12.40
N PHE A 220 -16.28 16.22 -11.59
CA PHE A 220 -14.99 16.74 -12.06
C PHE A 220 -13.79 15.90 -11.60
N GLY A 221 -14.04 14.84 -10.83
CA GLY A 221 -13.01 13.96 -10.26
C GLY A 221 -12.37 14.54 -9.00
N HIS A 222 -11.76 13.65 -8.20
CA HIS A 222 -11.12 14.00 -6.93
C HIS A 222 -10.03 15.07 -7.05
N HIS A 223 -9.31 15.10 -8.17
CA HIS A 223 -8.27 16.11 -8.39
C HIS A 223 -8.85 17.54 -8.42
N ALA A 224 -10.06 17.73 -8.93
CA ALA A 224 -10.72 19.03 -8.92
C ALA A 224 -11.11 19.44 -7.49
N GLY A 225 -11.63 18.49 -6.69
CA GLY A 225 -11.91 18.72 -5.28
C GLY A 225 -10.64 19.10 -4.48
N ASP A 226 -9.54 18.38 -4.71
CA ASP A 226 -8.26 18.66 -4.08
C ASP A 226 -7.77 20.09 -4.36
N GLN A 227 -7.92 20.56 -5.61
CA GLN A 227 -7.56 21.94 -5.98
C GLN A 227 -8.38 22.99 -5.21
N ILE A 228 -9.68 22.75 -5.01
CA ILE A 228 -10.54 23.66 -4.25
C ILE A 228 -10.08 23.73 -2.80
N LEU A 229 -9.82 22.58 -2.17
CA LEU A 229 -9.35 22.52 -0.79
C LEU A 229 -8.00 23.23 -0.61
N SER A 230 -7.06 23.03 -1.54
CA SER A 230 -5.75 23.70 -1.52
C SER A 230 -5.85 25.23 -1.71
N GLN A 231 -6.87 25.72 -2.42
CA GLN A 231 -7.09 27.16 -2.60
C GLN A 231 -7.84 27.80 -1.43
N LEU A 232 -8.70 27.04 -0.75
CA LEU A 232 -9.51 27.53 0.36
C LEU A 232 -8.64 28.02 1.53
N VAL A 233 -7.62 27.26 1.92
CA VAL A 233 -6.81 27.63 3.09
C VAL A 233 -6.07 28.97 2.92
N PRO A 234 -5.40 29.25 1.78
CA PRO A 234 -4.88 30.58 1.50
C PRO A 234 -5.93 31.70 1.58
N LEU A 235 -7.15 31.47 1.07
CA LEU A 235 -8.25 32.43 1.15
C LEU A 235 -8.67 32.68 2.60
N LEU A 236 -8.87 31.61 3.40
CA LEU A 236 -9.18 31.72 4.82
C LEU A 236 -8.09 32.49 5.58
N LYS A 237 -6.81 32.20 5.29
CA LYS A 237 -5.66 32.89 5.91
C LYS A 237 -5.60 34.39 5.58
N GLN A 238 -6.15 34.83 4.45
CA GLN A 238 -6.27 36.26 4.12
C GLN A 238 -7.41 36.95 4.88
N MET A 239 -8.41 36.20 5.33
CA MET A 239 -9.60 36.73 6.02
C MET A 239 -9.47 36.74 7.54
N ILE A 240 -8.51 36.00 8.11
CA ILE A 240 -8.27 35.92 9.56
C ILE A 240 -7.01 36.68 9.98
N ARG A 241 -6.84 36.92 11.28
CA ARG A 241 -5.65 37.57 11.84
C ARG A 241 -4.49 36.59 11.92
N GLN A 242 -3.27 37.11 12.03
CA GLN A 242 -2.06 36.28 12.11
C GLN A 242 -2.02 35.34 13.33
N GLN A 243 -2.72 35.68 14.41
CA GLN A 243 -2.82 34.87 15.63
C GLN A 243 -3.87 33.76 15.54
N ASP A 244 -4.80 33.87 14.59
CA ASP A 244 -5.87 32.90 14.38
C ASP A 244 -5.32 31.70 13.61
N SER A 245 -5.87 30.52 13.89
CA SER A 245 -5.39 29.26 13.31
C SER A 245 -6.49 28.59 12.48
N VAL A 246 -6.13 28.06 11.31
CA VAL A 246 -7.01 27.23 10.47
C VAL A 246 -6.54 25.78 10.57
N PHE A 247 -7.48 24.89 10.85
CA PHE A 247 -7.26 23.46 10.95
C PHE A 247 -8.13 22.72 9.94
N ARG A 248 -7.58 21.67 9.33
CA ARG A 248 -8.37 20.71 8.57
C ARG A 248 -8.86 19.62 9.54
N TYR A 249 -10.17 19.59 9.76
CA TYR A 249 -10.79 18.68 10.72
C TYR A 249 -11.21 17.34 10.08
N GLY A 250 -11.71 17.41 8.85
CA GLY A 250 -12.20 16.27 8.08
C GLY A 250 -11.78 16.33 6.61
N GLY A 251 -12.46 15.55 5.75
CA GLY A 251 -12.21 15.54 4.31
C GLY A 251 -12.48 16.91 3.66
N GLU A 252 -13.62 17.50 4.00
CA GLU A 252 -14.11 18.79 3.52
C GLU A 252 -14.47 19.76 4.67
N GLU A 253 -14.12 19.41 5.92
CA GLU A 253 -14.43 20.20 7.11
C GLU A 253 -13.19 20.95 7.61
N PHE A 254 -13.35 22.23 7.94
CA PHE A 254 -12.32 23.10 8.51
C PHE A 254 -12.77 23.69 9.83
N VAL A 255 -11.82 23.92 10.74
CA VAL A 255 -12.05 24.60 12.00
C VAL A 255 -11.16 25.82 12.07
N LEU A 256 -11.72 26.97 12.46
CA LEU A 256 -10.99 28.18 12.77
C LEU A 256 -11.01 28.39 14.28
N LEU A 257 -9.82 28.62 14.86
CA LEU A 257 -9.67 29.09 16.23
C LEU A 257 -9.30 30.57 16.20
N ILE A 258 -10.21 31.41 16.67
CA ILE A 258 -10.07 32.86 16.73
C ILE A 258 -9.61 33.25 18.13
N LYS A 259 -8.46 33.91 18.25
CA LYS A 259 -7.82 34.23 19.53
C LYS A 259 -7.97 35.69 19.94
#